data_AF-A0A9X2VQD4-F1
#
_entry.id   AF-A0A9X2VQD4-F1
#
_cell.length_a   1.000
_cell.length_b   1.000
_cell.length_c   1.000
_cell.angle_alpha   90.00
_cell.angle_beta   90.00
_cell.angle_gamma   90.00
#
_symmetry.space_group_name_H-M   'P 1'
#
loop_
_entity.id
_entity.type
_entity.pdbx_description
1 polymer ?
#
loop_
_entity_poly.entity_id
_entity_poly.type
_entity_poly.pdbx_seq_one_letter_code
_entity_poly.pdbx_strand_id
1 'polypeptide(L)'
;MKLDRDTIVNEALTLLDELGLDAVSTRQLAKRLGVEQPSLYWHFRNKASLLDAMAEAAIASHATAPLPTPSDDWRDWLAENSRSFRRALLAHRDGARLHAGTTPQGTDLSRALHKLQFLVSAGLPEHDARIAMLTTSHFTVGSVLEQQAEENDDSEGPGLDRAEAFEAGLALIVDGVANRPR
;
A
#
# COMPACT_ATOMS: atom_id res chain seq x y z
N MET A 1 -2.99 -24.69 -17.92
CA MET A 1 -2.69 -23.30 -17.53
C MET A 1 -1.20 -23.21 -17.28
N LYS A 2 -0.49 -22.26 -17.89
CA LYS A 2 0.95 -22.11 -17.63
C LYS A 2 1.07 -21.50 -16.23
N LEU A 3 1.80 -22.17 -15.34
CA LEU A 3 2.11 -21.62 -14.05
C LEU A 3 3.17 -20.53 -14.27
N ASP A 4 2.75 -19.28 -14.22
CA ASP A 4 3.63 -18.11 -14.25
C ASP A 4 3.56 -17.34 -12.93
N ARG A 5 4.46 -16.36 -12.80
CA ARG A 5 4.66 -15.62 -11.56
C ARG A 5 3.39 -14.86 -11.16
N ASP A 6 2.74 -14.22 -12.12
CA ASP A 6 1.55 -13.40 -11.88
C ASP A 6 0.36 -14.26 -11.43
N THR A 7 0.17 -15.42 -12.08
CA THR A 7 -0.85 -16.40 -11.67
C THR A 7 -0.64 -16.85 -10.22
N ILE A 8 0.60 -17.18 -9.83
CA ILE A 8 0.91 -17.60 -8.46
C ILE A 8 0.61 -16.48 -7.46
N VAL A 9 0.98 -15.23 -7.77
CA VAL A 9 0.75 -14.08 -6.88
C VAL A 9 -0.75 -13.80 -6.72
N ASN A 10 -1.52 -13.84 -7.81
CA ASN A 10 -2.97 -13.61 -7.75
C ASN A 10 -3.68 -14.69 -6.90
N GLU A 11 -3.27 -15.95 -7.02
CA GLU A 11 -3.81 -17.03 -6.17
C GLU A 11 -3.37 -16.89 -4.71
N ALA A 12 -2.17 -16.36 -4.46
CA ALA A 12 -1.70 -16.07 -3.11
C ALA A 12 -2.46 -14.90 -2.47
N LEU A 13 -2.79 -13.86 -3.24
CA LEU A 13 -3.66 -12.76 -2.79
C LEU A 13 -5.10 -13.25 -2.54
N THR A 14 -5.62 -14.15 -3.38
CA THR A 14 -6.92 -14.77 -3.12
C THR A 14 -6.91 -15.59 -1.83
N LEU A 15 -5.83 -16.33 -1.58
CA LEU A 15 -5.65 -17.08 -0.33
C LEU A 15 -5.53 -16.15 0.90
N LEU A 16 -4.87 -15.00 0.73
CA LEU A 16 -4.78 -13.94 1.75
C LEU A 16 -6.17 -13.42 2.11
N ASP A 17 -7.00 -13.11 1.10
CA ASP A 17 -8.36 -12.60 1.32
C ASP A 17 -9.24 -13.62 2.05
N GLU A 18 -9.11 -14.91 1.70
CA GLU A 18 -9.87 -16.00 2.33
C GLU A 18 -9.43 -16.29 3.77
N LEU A 19 -8.12 -16.38 4.02
CA LEU A 19 -7.59 -17.01 5.25
C LEU A 19 -6.75 -16.07 6.13
N GLY A 20 -6.42 -14.88 5.65
CA GLY A 20 -5.52 -13.93 6.32
C GLY A 20 -4.04 -14.26 6.14
N LEU A 21 -3.19 -13.29 6.45
CA LEU A 21 -1.76 -13.30 6.13
C LEU A 21 -0.99 -14.43 6.83
N ASP A 22 -1.39 -14.77 8.05
CA ASP A 22 -0.73 -15.79 8.87
C ASP A 22 -0.92 -17.20 8.29
N ALA A 23 -2.04 -17.44 7.60
CA ALA A 23 -2.31 -18.71 6.94
C ALA A 23 -1.49 -18.89 5.66
N VAL A 24 -1.17 -17.81 4.93
CA VAL A 24 -0.48 -17.89 3.63
C VAL A 24 0.86 -18.61 3.76
N SER A 25 1.01 -19.72 3.03
CA SER A 25 2.24 -20.50 2.96
C SER A 25 2.44 -21.14 1.58
N THR A 26 3.68 -21.39 1.19
CA THR A 26 4.02 -22.05 -0.09
C THR A 26 3.35 -23.43 -0.21
N ARG A 27 3.22 -24.17 0.90
CA ARG A 27 2.53 -25.46 0.94
C ARG A 27 1.04 -25.34 0.65
N GLN A 28 0.34 -24.39 1.28
CA GLN A 28 -1.09 -24.17 1.01
C GLN A 28 -1.31 -23.69 -0.42
N LEU A 29 -0.45 -22.79 -0.90
CA LEU A 29 -0.51 -22.28 -2.27
C LEU A 29 -0.28 -23.40 -3.30
N ALA A 30 0.69 -24.29 -3.08
CA ALA A 30 0.94 -25.45 -3.95
C ALA A 30 -0.29 -26.38 -4.01
N LYS A 31 -0.90 -26.66 -2.84
CA LYS A 31 -2.14 -27.45 -2.75
C LYS A 31 -3.29 -26.78 -3.52
N ARG A 32 -3.47 -25.46 -3.37
CA ARG A 32 -4.51 -24.70 -4.07
C ARG A 32 -4.34 -24.74 -5.59
N LEU A 33 -3.10 -24.57 -6.05
CA LEU A 33 -2.73 -24.59 -7.46
C LEU A 33 -2.70 -26.00 -8.08
N GLY A 34 -2.82 -27.06 -7.26
CA GLY A 34 -2.72 -28.44 -7.72
C GLY A 34 -1.33 -28.81 -8.25
N VAL A 35 -0.27 -28.18 -7.72
CA VAL A 35 1.12 -28.40 -8.12
C VAL A 35 1.97 -28.87 -6.96
N GLU A 36 3.11 -29.49 -7.27
CA GLU A 36 4.10 -29.87 -6.28
C GLU A 36 4.88 -28.64 -5.79
N GLN A 37 5.29 -28.62 -4.51
CA GLN A 37 6.04 -27.48 -3.93
C GLN A 37 7.31 -27.10 -4.72
N PRO A 38 8.12 -28.05 -5.24
CA PRO A 38 9.25 -27.72 -6.11
C PRO A 38 8.90 -26.83 -7.31
N SER A 39 7.68 -26.92 -7.85
CA SER A 39 7.23 -26.05 -8.95
C SER A 39 7.16 -24.59 -8.52
N LEU A 40 6.78 -24.29 -7.27
CA LEU A 40 6.76 -22.92 -6.75
C LEU A 40 8.17 -22.37 -6.47
N TYR A 41 9.12 -23.23 -6.08
CA TYR A 41 10.50 -22.80 -5.80
C TYR A 41 11.22 -22.21 -7.03
N TRP A 42 10.81 -22.61 -8.23
CA TRP A 42 11.31 -22.01 -9.48
C TRP A 42 10.89 -20.54 -9.63
N HIS A 43 9.77 -20.13 -9.05
CA HIS A 43 9.28 -18.75 -9.10
C HIS A 43 9.65 -17.96 -7.85
N PHE A 44 9.59 -18.58 -6.67
CA PHE A 44 9.81 -17.95 -5.37
C PHE A 44 10.71 -18.81 -4.50
N ARG A 45 11.92 -18.32 -4.21
CA ARG A 45 12.93 -19.08 -3.46
C ARG A 45 12.52 -19.35 -2.01
N ASN A 46 11.69 -18.49 -1.43
CA ASN A 46 11.21 -18.60 -0.05
C ASN A 46 9.90 -17.82 0.15
N LYS A 47 9.28 -17.95 1.34
CA LYS A 47 8.05 -17.23 1.70
C LYS A 47 8.21 -15.71 1.60
N ALA A 48 9.37 -15.15 2.00
CA ALA A 48 9.61 -13.71 1.93
C ALA A 48 9.51 -13.19 0.48
N SER A 49 10.16 -13.85 -0.49
CA SER A 49 10.09 -13.46 -1.90
C SER A 49 8.69 -13.54 -2.50
N LEU A 50 7.82 -14.42 -1.96
CA LEU A 50 6.41 -14.47 -2.33
C LEU A 50 5.64 -13.30 -1.71
N LEU A 51 5.85 -13.03 -0.41
CA LEU A 51 5.22 -11.90 0.28
C LEU A 51 5.60 -10.55 -0.34
N ASP A 52 6.87 -10.36 -0.73
CA ASP A 52 7.33 -9.16 -1.41
C ASP A 52 6.57 -8.94 -2.73
N ALA A 53 6.42 -10.01 -3.53
CA ALA A 53 5.69 -9.95 -4.80
C ALA A 53 4.18 -9.75 -4.59
N MET A 54 3.61 -10.33 -3.53
CA MET A 54 2.23 -10.07 -3.13
C MET A 54 2.04 -8.62 -2.72
N ALA A 55 2.97 -8.05 -1.94
CA ALA A 55 2.89 -6.66 -1.52
C ALA A 55 2.96 -5.70 -2.71
N GLU A 56 3.86 -5.94 -3.66
CA GLU A 56 3.95 -5.18 -4.92
C GLU A 56 2.64 -5.26 -5.72
N ALA A 57 2.07 -6.46 -5.87
CA ALA A 57 0.81 -6.65 -6.58
C ALA A 57 -0.39 -6.02 -5.87
N ALA A 58 -0.47 -6.12 -4.54
CA ALA A 58 -1.56 -5.57 -3.74
C ALA A 58 -1.66 -4.04 -3.88
N ILE A 59 -0.53 -3.35 -4.01
CA ILE A 59 -0.50 -1.89 -4.20
C ILE A 59 -0.42 -1.47 -5.67
N ALA A 60 -0.48 -2.38 -6.63
CA ALA A 60 -0.24 -2.09 -8.05
C ALA A 60 -1.18 -1.01 -8.61
N SER A 61 -2.45 -0.98 -8.17
CA SER A 61 -3.42 0.05 -8.57
C SER A 61 -3.00 1.46 -8.15
N HIS A 62 -2.32 1.60 -7.01
CA HIS A 62 -1.72 2.84 -6.56
C HIS A 62 -0.36 3.09 -7.24
N ALA A 63 0.48 2.07 -7.29
CA ALA A 63 1.83 2.16 -7.84
C ALA A 63 1.80 2.62 -9.30
N THR A 64 0.81 2.16 -10.08
CA THR A 64 0.65 2.49 -11.51
C THR A 64 -0.27 3.68 -11.79
N ALA A 65 -0.84 4.32 -10.76
CA ALA A 65 -1.68 5.49 -10.92
C ALA A 65 -0.97 6.62 -11.68
N PRO A 66 -1.67 7.48 -12.44
CA PRO A 66 -1.05 8.61 -13.13
C PRO A 66 -0.17 9.45 -12.20
N LEU A 67 1.02 9.81 -12.68
CA LEU A 67 1.92 10.72 -11.95
C LEU A 67 1.39 12.16 -12.05
N PRO A 68 1.70 13.02 -11.06
CA PRO A 68 1.30 14.42 -11.11
C PRO A 68 1.88 15.13 -12.32
N THR A 69 1.17 16.12 -12.79
CA THR A 69 1.55 17.06 -13.84
C THR A 69 1.79 18.44 -13.24
N PRO A 70 2.58 19.32 -13.88
CA PRO A 70 2.84 20.66 -13.36
C PRO A 70 1.60 21.54 -13.15
N SER A 71 0.45 21.20 -13.74
CA SER A 71 -0.81 21.94 -13.59
C SER A 71 -1.65 21.51 -12.39
N ASP A 72 -1.30 20.39 -11.74
CA ASP A 72 -2.08 19.89 -10.59
C ASP A 72 -1.86 20.74 -9.34
N ASP A 73 -2.91 20.95 -8.54
CA ASP A 73 -2.75 21.50 -7.20
C ASP A 73 -2.11 20.44 -6.29
N TRP A 74 -1.01 20.81 -5.63
CA TRP A 74 -0.23 19.85 -4.85
C TRP A 74 -0.98 19.33 -3.62
N ARG A 75 -1.91 20.09 -3.04
CA ARG A 75 -2.69 19.67 -1.87
C ARG A 75 -3.69 18.61 -2.27
N ASP A 76 -4.47 18.90 -3.31
CA ASP A 76 -5.45 17.97 -3.86
C ASP A 76 -4.76 16.69 -4.35
N TRP A 77 -3.63 16.83 -5.04
CA TRP A 77 -2.86 15.69 -5.50
C TRP A 77 -2.30 14.85 -4.36
N LEU A 78 -1.72 15.46 -3.32
CA LEU A 78 -1.17 14.72 -2.18
C LEU A 78 -2.28 13.96 -1.43
N ALA A 79 -3.42 14.61 -1.21
CA ALA A 79 -4.58 13.98 -0.61
C ALA A 79 -5.08 12.80 -1.45
N GLU A 80 -5.22 12.97 -2.77
CA GLU A 80 -5.67 11.89 -3.64
C GLU A 80 -4.65 10.75 -3.74
N ASN A 81 -3.36 11.05 -3.73
CA ASN A 81 -2.30 10.04 -3.67
C ASN A 81 -2.45 9.18 -2.38
N SER A 82 -2.73 9.79 -1.23
CA SER A 82 -2.99 9.07 0.02
C SER A 82 -4.29 8.27 -0.02
N ARG A 83 -5.37 8.79 -0.58
CA ARG A 83 -6.64 8.05 -0.76
C ARG A 83 -6.47 6.86 -1.68
N SER A 84 -5.77 7.03 -2.80
CA SER A 84 -5.41 5.96 -3.73
C SER A 84 -4.63 4.86 -3.02
N PHE A 85 -3.66 5.23 -2.19
CA PHE A 85 -2.89 4.27 -1.42
C PHE A 85 -3.75 3.54 -0.38
N ARG A 86 -4.61 4.27 0.36
CA ARG A 86 -5.58 3.68 1.30
C ARG A 86 -6.47 2.65 0.61
N ARG A 87 -7.05 2.99 -0.55
CA ARG A 87 -7.91 2.07 -1.32
C ARG A 87 -7.16 0.82 -1.74
N ALA A 88 -5.89 0.93 -2.13
CA ALA A 88 -5.09 -0.22 -2.51
C ALA A 88 -4.78 -1.13 -1.31
N LEU A 89 -4.44 -0.58 -0.14
CA LEU A 89 -4.20 -1.37 1.07
C LEU A 89 -5.47 -2.07 1.59
N LEU A 90 -6.63 -1.43 1.45
CA LEU A 90 -7.93 -1.99 1.84
C LEU A 90 -8.50 -3.00 0.83
N ALA A 91 -7.92 -3.10 -0.37
CA ALA A 91 -8.41 -4.02 -1.40
C ALA A 91 -8.21 -5.49 -1.02
N HIS A 92 -7.30 -5.77 -0.08
CA HIS A 92 -6.99 -7.11 0.39
C HIS A 92 -7.00 -7.20 1.91
N ARG A 93 -7.42 -8.35 2.44
CA ARG A 93 -7.32 -8.67 3.86
C ARG A 93 -5.86 -8.59 4.31
N ASP A 94 -5.60 -8.01 5.49
CA ASP A 94 -4.24 -7.79 6.02
C ASP A 94 -3.31 -7.01 5.04
N GLY A 95 -3.85 -6.29 4.04
CA GLY A 95 -3.07 -5.60 3.02
C GLY A 95 -2.07 -4.58 3.59
N ALA A 96 -2.43 -3.89 4.68
CA ALA A 96 -1.49 -3.00 5.36
C ALA A 96 -0.39 -3.75 6.10
N ARG A 97 -0.67 -4.92 6.70
CA ARG A 97 0.35 -5.78 7.31
C ARG A 97 1.30 -6.37 6.26
N LEU A 98 0.76 -6.76 5.11
CA LEU A 98 1.54 -7.25 3.98
C LEU A 98 2.47 -6.16 3.42
N HIS A 99 2.00 -4.91 3.36
CA HIS A 99 2.80 -3.79 2.89
C HIS A 99 3.85 -3.32 3.92
N ALA A 100 3.56 -3.44 5.22
CA ALA A 100 4.43 -2.91 6.28
C ALA A 100 5.85 -3.50 6.22
N GLY A 101 6.86 -2.62 6.25
CA GLY A 101 8.27 -3.00 6.18
C GLY A 101 8.82 -3.17 4.76
N THR A 102 8.00 -2.99 3.72
CA THR A 102 8.50 -2.92 2.34
C THR A 102 9.24 -1.61 2.08
N THR A 103 10.25 -1.67 1.21
CA THR A 103 10.96 -0.48 0.74
C THR A 103 10.78 -0.35 -0.77
N PRO A 104 10.43 0.83 -1.31
CA PRO A 104 10.36 1.04 -2.75
C PRO A 104 11.69 0.72 -3.43
N GLN A 105 11.65 0.00 -4.55
CA GLN A 105 12.83 -0.35 -5.35
C GLN A 105 12.58 -0.09 -6.84
N GLY A 106 13.65 0.05 -7.62
CA GLY A 106 13.58 0.18 -9.08
C GLY A 106 12.60 1.25 -9.57
N THR A 107 11.57 0.82 -10.30
CA THR A 107 10.54 1.70 -10.86
C THR A 107 9.75 2.44 -9.77
N ASP A 108 9.41 1.78 -8.66
CA ASP A 108 8.65 2.42 -7.57
C ASP A 108 9.43 3.53 -6.90
N LEU A 109 10.74 3.32 -6.68
CA LEU A 109 11.63 4.37 -6.19
C LEU A 109 11.67 5.56 -7.16
N SER A 110 11.80 5.29 -8.46
CA SER A 110 11.84 6.35 -9.48
C SER A 110 10.54 7.16 -9.52
N ARG A 111 9.40 6.50 -9.33
CA ARG A 111 8.08 7.14 -9.25
C ARG A 111 7.92 7.94 -7.96
N ALA A 112 8.40 7.44 -6.82
CA ALA A 112 8.42 8.19 -5.57
C ALA A 112 9.28 9.46 -5.69
N LEU A 113 10.44 9.38 -6.35
CA LEU A 113 11.28 10.55 -6.62
C LEU A 113 10.59 11.56 -7.55
N HIS A 114 9.83 11.11 -8.55
CA HIS A 114 9.04 11.99 -9.40
C HIS A 114 7.97 12.75 -8.59
N LYS A 115 7.24 12.03 -7.72
CA LYS A 115 6.24 12.61 -6.81
C LYS A 115 6.87 13.68 -5.90
N LEU A 116 8.06 13.39 -5.35
CA LEU A 116 8.82 14.35 -4.55
C LEU A 116 9.19 15.59 -5.36
N GLN A 117 9.70 15.41 -6.58
CA GLN A 117 10.10 16.51 -7.46
C GLN A 117 8.90 17.40 -7.82
N PHE A 118 7.71 16.82 -8.04
CA PHE A 118 6.49 17.59 -8.26
C PHE A 118 6.17 18.52 -7.09
N LEU A 119 6.19 18.01 -5.85
CA LEU A 119 5.95 18.82 -4.66
C LEU A 119 6.98 19.96 -4.51
N VAL A 120 8.25 19.68 -4.81
CA VAL A 120 9.30 20.71 -4.80
C VAL A 120 9.05 21.77 -5.88
N SER A 121 8.68 21.35 -7.09
CA SER A 121 8.33 22.26 -8.19
C SER A 121 7.08 23.10 -7.91
N ALA A 122 6.16 22.61 -7.07
CA ALA A 122 5.02 23.37 -6.56
C ALA A 122 5.40 24.42 -5.48
N GLY A 123 6.68 24.49 -5.09
CA GLY A 123 7.22 25.50 -4.19
C GLY A 123 7.39 25.06 -2.74
N LEU A 124 7.25 23.77 -2.43
CA LEU A 124 7.58 23.23 -1.11
C LEU A 124 9.10 23.08 -0.96
N PRO A 125 9.69 23.44 0.19
CA PRO A 125 11.06 23.05 0.50
C PRO A 125 11.23 21.53 0.40
N GLU A 126 12.36 21.05 -0.13
CA GLU A 126 12.58 19.60 -0.35
C GLU A 126 12.43 18.78 0.93
N HIS A 127 12.91 19.31 2.06
CA HIS A 127 12.75 18.68 3.36
C HIS A 127 11.27 18.49 3.72
N ASP A 128 10.46 19.53 3.57
CA ASP A 128 9.03 19.49 3.89
C ASP A 128 8.25 18.61 2.92
N ALA A 129 8.59 18.62 1.64
CA ALA A 129 8.01 17.72 0.65
C ALA A 129 8.27 16.24 0.99
N ARG A 130 9.49 15.92 1.41
CA ARG A 130 9.87 14.57 1.86
C ARG A 130 9.13 14.17 3.13
N ILE A 131 9.04 15.07 4.12
CA ILE A 131 8.29 14.84 5.34
C ILE A 131 6.79 14.65 5.04
N ALA A 132 6.20 15.46 4.17
CA ALA A 132 4.80 15.35 3.77
C ALA A 132 4.50 13.97 3.16
N MET A 133 5.35 13.49 2.24
CA MET A 133 5.19 12.15 1.65
C MET A 133 5.32 11.02 2.69
N LEU A 134 6.32 11.09 3.57
CA LEU A 134 6.53 10.08 4.61
C LEU A 134 5.38 10.08 5.62
N THR A 135 4.98 11.25 6.11
CA THR A 135 3.92 11.39 7.12
C THR A 135 2.58 10.92 6.57
N THR A 136 2.19 11.32 5.36
CA THR A 136 0.94 10.88 4.75
C THR A 136 0.94 9.37 4.46
N SER A 137 2.07 8.80 4.05
CA SER A 137 2.23 7.35 3.87
C SER A 137 2.09 6.59 5.20
N HIS A 138 2.84 6.98 6.24
CA HIS A 138 2.78 6.34 7.55
C HIS A 138 1.40 6.47 8.20
N PHE A 139 0.77 7.65 8.10
CA PHE A 139 -0.60 7.86 8.55
C PHE A 139 -1.58 6.91 7.85
N THR A 140 -1.44 6.77 6.53
CA THR A 140 -2.30 5.87 5.74
C THR A 140 -2.12 4.41 6.15
N VAL A 141 -0.87 3.94 6.26
CA VAL A 141 -0.58 2.57 6.71
C VAL A 141 -1.11 2.33 8.12
N GLY A 142 -0.86 3.24 9.05
CA GLY A 142 -1.33 3.14 10.44
C GLY A 142 -2.86 3.12 10.53
N SER A 143 -3.53 4.02 9.82
CA SER A 143 -5.00 4.06 9.78
C SER A 143 -5.61 2.77 9.23
N VAL A 144 -5.03 2.20 8.18
CA VAL A 144 -5.53 0.93 7.61
C VAL A 144 -5.18 -0.26 8.49
N LEU A 145 -4.01 -0.27 9.15
CA LEU A 145 -3.65 -1.32 10.12
C LEU A 145 -4.66 -1.41 11.26
N GLU A 146 -5.00 -0.29 11.89
CA GLU A 146 -5.98 -0.25 12.98
C GLU A 146 -7.36 -0.70 12.49
N GLN A 147 -7.79 -0.20 11.32
CA GLN A 147 -9.07 -0.61 10.73
C GLN A 147 -9.14 -2.12 10.46
N GLN A 148 -8.09 -2.69 9.84
CA GLN A 148 -8.06 -4.13 9.53
C GLN A 148 -7.87 -5.00 10.78
N ALA A 149 -7.21 -4.51 11.83
CA ALA A 149 -7.07 -5.24 13.09
C ALA A 149 -8.40 -5.35 13.83
N GLU A 150 -9.18 -4.27 13.86
CA GLU A 150 -10.51 -4.23 14.47
C GLU A 150 -11.54 -5.00 13.65
N GLU A 151 -11.52 -4.98 12.31
CA GLU A 151 -12.45 -5.81 11.50
C GLU A 151 -12.26 -7.33 11.75
N ASN A 152 -11.11 -7.74 12.27
CA ASN A 152 -10.87 -9.13 12.70
C ASN A 152 -11.34 -9.41 14.14
N ASP A 153 -11.70 -8.38 14.92
CA ASP A 153 -12.23 -8.47 16.28
C ASP A 153 -13.71 -8.05 16.25
N ASP A 154 -14.67 -8.91 16.60
CA ASP A 154 -16.13 -8.64 16.49
C ASP A 154 -16.64 -7.49 17.41
N SER A 155 -15.79 -6.55 17.82
CA SER A 155 -16.09 -5.45 18.73
C SER A 155 -16.45 -4.16 17.95
N GLU A 156 -17.74 -3.94 17.69
CA GLU A 156 -18.25 -2.64 17.24
C GLU A 156 -18.16 -1.61 18.38
N GLY A 157 -17.03 -0.91 18.46
CA GLY A 157 -16.86 0.23 19.36
C GLY A 157 -17.63 1.47 18.85
N PRO A 158 -18.22 2.31 19.73
CA PRO A 158 -18.85 3.57 19.34
C PRO A 158 -17.76 4.60 19.00
N GLY A 159 -17.34 4.63 17.73
CA GLY A 159 -16.33 5.55 17.21
C GLY A 159 -16.84 6.42 16.05
N LEU A 160 -16.07 7.45 15.71
CA LEU A 160 -16.21 8.18 14.43
C LEU A 160 -16.12 7.19 13.26
N ASP A 161 -16.84 7.47 12.17
CA ASP A 161 -16.69 6.71 10.93
C ASP A 161 -15.22 6.69 10.50
N ARG A 162 -14.68 5.52 10.17
CA ARG A 162 -13.24 5.34 9.91
C ARG A 162 -12.79 6.09 8.66
N ALA A 163 -13.66 6.19 7.64
CA ALA A 163 -13.35 6.96 6.45
C ALA A 163 -13.38 8.46 6.77
N GLU A 164 -14.33 8.92 7.58
CA GLU A 164 -14.37 10.30 8.07
C GLU A 164 -13.12 10.65 8.89
N ALA A 165 -12.73 9.79 9.84
CA ALA A 165 -11.53 9.98 10.64
C ALA A 165 -10.25 10.03 9.79
N PHE A 166 -10.15 9.18 8.75
CA PHE A 166 -9.05 9.20 7.81
C PHE A 166 -9.00 10.53 7.03
N GLU A 167 -10.12 10.98 6.47
CA GLU A 167 -10.19 12.23 5.71
C GLU A 167 -9.86 13.45 6.57
N ALA A 168 -10.40 13.51 7.80
CA ALA A 168 -10.09 14.57 8.74
C ALA A 168 -8.59 14.59 9.13
N GLY A 169 -8.01 13.43 9.43
CA GLY A 169 -6.58 13.32 9.74
C GLY A 169 -5.68 13.68 8.56
N LEU A 170 -6.05 13.27 7.35
CA LEU A 170 -5.34 13.62 6.13
C LEU A 170 -5.38 15.13 5.87
N ALA A 171 -6.54 15.77 6.04
CA ALA A 171 -6.70 17.22 5.91
C ALA A 171 -5.79 17.97 6.91
N LEU A 172 -5.76 17.54 8.18
CA LEU A 172 -4.87 18.14 9.18
C LEU A 172 -3.39 18.08 8.78
N ILE A 173 -2.95 16.98 8.17
CA ILE A 173 -1.57 16.83 7.68
C ILE A 173 -1.31 17.78 6.51
N VAL A 174 -2.19 17.81 5.51
CA VAL A 174 -2.04 18.66 4.31
C VAL A 174 -2.06 20.14 4.68
N ASP A 175 -2.99 20.58 5.53
CA ASP A 175 -3.07 21.95 6.02
C ASP A 175 -1.85 22.32 6.88
N GLY A 176 -1.34 21.39 7.68
CA GLY A 176 -0.11 21.57 8.45
C GLY A 176 1.10 21.83 7.56
N VAL A 177 1.24 21.09 6.44
CA VAL A 177 2.30 21.31 5.44
C VAL A 177 2.12 22.67 4.76
N ALA A 178 0.89 23.03 4.41
CA ALA A 178 0.59 24.29 3.71
C ALA A 178 0.90 25.55 4.54
N ASN A 179 0.79 25.45 5.87
CA ASN A 179 0.96 26.58 6.80
C ASN A 179 2.34 26.60 7.49
N ARG A 180 3.28 25.73 7.08
CA ARG A 180 4.64 25.76 7.64
C ARG A 180 5.35 27.06 7.25
N PRO A 181 6.01 27.74 8.21
CA PRO A 181 6.83 28.90 7.89
C PRO A 181 7.99 28.48 6.97
N ARG A 182 8.21 29.28 5.92
CA ARG A 182 9.32 29.11 4.97
C ARG A 182 10.67 29.50 5.59
#